data_AF-A0A3N5QNM7-F1
#
_entry.id   AF-A0A3N5QNM7-F1
#
_cell.length_a   1.000
_cell.length_b   1.000
_cell.length_c   1.000
_cell.angle_alpha   90.00
_cell.angle_beta   90.00
_cell.angle_gamma   90.00
#
_symmetry.space_group_name_H-M   'P 1'
#
loop_
_entity.id
_entity.type
_entity.pdbx_description
1 polymer ?
#
loop_
_entity_poly.entity_id
_entity_poly.type
_entity_poly.pdbx_seq_one_letter_code
_entity_poly.pdbx_strand_id
1 'polypeptide(L)'
;GVMIAASYWSLLAPSIEMSEAMGLPGWLPPAVGFGCGALFIYALDRFIPHLHINFDPSNTEGPKVEWRRTTLLILAITLHNIPEGLAVGVLFGGVAAGIPEATIGGAVALEIGIGLQNFPEGIAVAMPLRRQGVSRFRSFWYGQLSAIVEPIAGVIGAAAVLWMQPVLPYALAFAAGAMIYVVIEEVVPETQQDRYTDVATLGFIGGFIVMMVLDVALG
;
A
#
# COMPACT_ATOMS: atom_id res chain seq x y z
N GLY A 1 -9.01 1.79 5.40
CA GLY A 1 -8.99 2.84 6.45
C GLY A 1 -7.59 3.39 6.57
N VAL A 2 -6.69 2.61 7.18
CA VAL A 2 -5.27 2.95 7.37
C VAL A 2 -4.61 3.42 6.06
N MET A 3 -4.65 2.61 5.00
CA MET A 3 -4.04 2.96 3.71
C MET A 3 -4.52 4.29 3.11
N ILE A 4 -5.83 4.57 3.18
CA ILE A 4 -6.37 5.84 2.65
C ILE A 4 -5.83 7.02 3.45
N ALA A 5 -5.83 6.91 4.79
CA ALA A 5 -5.27 7.96 5.63
C ALA A 5 -3.77 8.14 5.38
N ALA A 6 -2.98 7.06 5.37
CA ALA A 6 -1.55 7.09 5.08
C ALA A 6 -1.24 7.71 3.71
N SER A 7 -2.05 7.39 2.68
CA SER A 7 -1.92 7.96 1.34
C SER A 7 -2.04 9.48 1.33
N TYR A 8 -2.89 10.05 2.18
CA TYR A 8 -3.02 11.50 2.28
C TYR A 8 -1.93 12.09 3.20
N TRP A 9 -1.96 11.74 4.48
CA TRP A 9 -1.15 12.40 5.50
C TRP A 9 0.34 12.09 5.38
N SER A 10 0.69 10.83 5.15
CA SER A 10 2.10 10.42 5.18
C SER A 10 2.77 10.48 3.81
N LEU A 11 2.01 10.72 2.73
CA LEU A 11 2.53 10.71 1.34
C LEU A 11 2.15 11.96 0.54
N LEU A 12 0.86 12.25 0.35
CA LEU A 12 0.44 13.40 -0.45
C LEU A 12 0.73 14.75 0.22
N ALA A 13 0.48 14.88 1.52
CA ALA A 13 0.75 16.12 2.25
C ALA A 13 2.26 16.47 2.22
N PRO A 14 3.18 15.54 2.56
CA PRO A 14 4.62 15.76 2.37
C PRO A 14 5.00 16.06 0.92
N SER A 15 4.38 15.37 -0.05
CA SER A 15 4.61 15.66 -1.48
C SER A 15 4.23 17.09 -1.86
N ILE A 16 3.11 17.61 -1.36
CA ILE A 16 2.68 19.00 -1.58
C ILE A 16 3.68 19.97 -0.96
N GLU A 17 4.03 19.78 0.32
CA GLU A 17 4.97 20.64 1.03
C GLU A 17 6.35 20.69 0.37
N MET A 18 6.88 19.53 -0.01
CA MET A 18 8.15 19.44 -0.74
C MET A 18 8.07 20.11 -2.11
N SER A 19 6.93 20.04 -2.80
CA SER A 19 6.75 20.70 -4.10
C SER A 19 6.81 22.21 -3.96
N GLU A 20 6.16 22.76 -2.93
CA GLU A 20 6.19 24.18 -2.62
C GLU A 20 7.59 24.64 -2.19
N ALA A 21 8.29 23.85 -1.37
CA ALA A 21 9.67 24.10 -0.97
C ALA A 21 10.64 24.15 -2.16
N MET A 22 10.37 23.37 -3.21
CA MET A 22 11.11 23.41 -4.48
C MET A 22 10.74 24.59 -5.40
N GLY A 23 9.80 25.45 -4.99
CA GLY A 23 9.31 26.57 -5.81
C GLY A 23 8.41 26.14 -6.97
N LEU A 24 7.93 24.89 -6.97
CA LEU A 24 6.95 24.39 -7.92
C LEU A 24 5.52 24.67 -7.43
N PRO A 25 4.52 24.69 -8.32
CA PRO A 25 3.13 24.69 -7.87
C PRO A 25 2.86 23.46 -7.00
N GLY A 26 2.38 23.67 -5.77
CA GLY A 26 2.20 22.60 -4.77
C GLY A 26 1.32 21.44 -5.23
N TRP A 27 0.46 21.63 -6.23
CA TRP A 27 -0.40 20.59 -6.79
C TRP A 27 0.23 19.80 -7.95
N LEU A 28 1.28 20.32 -8.60
CA LEU A 28 1.76 19.77 -9.87
C LEU A 28 2.50 18.43 -9.69
N PRO A 29 3.59 18.32 -8.90
CA PRO A 29 4.21 17.03 -8.66
C PRO A 29 3.29 15.98 -8.01
N PRO A 30 2.44 16.33 -7.02
CA PRO A 30 1.50 15.38 -6.46
C PRO A 30 0.50 14.86 -7.49
N ALA A 31 -0.10 15.73 -8.31
CA ALA A 31 -1.07 15.31 -9.31
C ALA A 31 -0.45 14.38 -10.37
N VAL A 32 0.77 14.70 -10.83
CA VAL A 32 1.49 13.87 -11.81
C VAL A 32 1.89 12.54 -11.21
N GLY A 33 2.52 12.56 -10.03
CA GLY A 33 2.94 11.34 -9.33
C GLY A 33 1.75 10.43 -9.05
N PHE A 34 0.70 10.97 -8.41
CA PHE A 34 -0.53 10.24 -8.07
C PHE A 34 -1.20 9.62 -9.30
N GLY A 35 -1.37 10.41 -10.37
CA GLY A 35 -1.93 9.91 -11.63
C GLY A 35 -1.08 8.80 -12.24
N CYS A 36 0.24 8.97 -12.28
CA CYS A 36 1.15 7.95 -12.78
C CYS A 36 1.13 6.66 -11.94
N GLY A 37 1.05 6.78 -10.61
CA GLY A 37 0.94 5.64 -9.69
C GLY A 37 -0.32 4.83 -9.91
N ALA A 38 -1.47 5.52 -9.98
CA ALA A 38 -2.75 4.88 -10.24
C ALA A 38 -2.77 4.22 -11.64
N LEU A 39 -2.30 4.92 -12.68
CA LEU A 39 -2.20 4.37 -14.04
C LEU A 39 -1.24 3.20 -14.14
N PHE A 40 -0.17 3.20 -13.36
CA PHE A 40 0.78 2.10 -13.31
C PHE A 40 0.15 0.82 -12.76
N ILE A 41 -0.58 0.91 -11.63
CA ILE A 41 -1.30 -0.27 -11.10
C ILE A 41 -2.41 -0.69 -12.06
N TYR A 42 -3.21 0.25 -12.57
CA TYR A 42 -4.20 -0.03 -13.61
C TYR A 42 -3.63 -0.80 -14.82
N ALA A 43 -2.44 -0.41 -15.28
CA ALA A 43 -1.76 -1.12 -16.35
C ALA A 43 -1.32 -2.52 -15.90
N LEU A 44 -0.72 -2.65 -14.71
CA LEU A 44 -0.31 -3.95 -14.16
C LEU A 44 -1.49 -4.91 -14.03
N ASP A 45 -2.63 -4.45 -13.51
CA ASP A 45 -3.87 -5.24 -13.37
C ASP A 45 -4.33 -5.82 -14.70
N ARG A 46 -4.20 -5.05 -15.77
CA ARG A 46 -4.59 -5.49 -17.11
C ARG A 46 -3.68 -6.57 -17.68
N PHE A 47 -2.42 -6.62 -17.24
CA PHE A 47 -1.44 -7.60 -17.71
C PHE A 47 -1.30 -8.81 -16.78
N ILE A 48 -1.54 -8.63 -15.48
CA ILE A 48 -1.41 -9.66 -14.46
C ILE A 48 -2.80 -10.24 -14.19
N PRO A 49 -3.05 -11.52 -14.53
CA PRO A 49 -4.29 -12.14 -14.14
C PRO A 49 -4.32 -12.28 -12.62
N HIS A 50 -5.23 -11.55 -11.98
CA HIS A 50 -5.47 -11.61 -10.54
C HIS A 50 -6.94 -11.93 -10.28
N LEU A 51 -7.21 -12.59 -9.15
CA LEU A 51 -8.53 -13.13 -8.82
C LEU A 51 -9.10 -12.33 -7.66
N HIS A 52 -10.15 -11.53 -7.90
CA HIS A 52 -10.87 -10.92 -6.80
C HIS A 52 -11.56 -12.03 -5.99
N ILE A 53 -11.37 -12.03 -4.67
CA ILE A 53 -11.74 -13.17 -3.83
C ILE A 53 -13.26 -13.28 -3.74
N ASN A 54 -14.02 -12.21 -3.89
CA ASN A 54 -15.48 -12.26 -3.83
C ASN A 54 -16.20 -12.12 -5.18
N PHE A 55 -15.47 -11.91 -6.29
CA PHE A 55 -16.10 -11.82 -7.62
C PHE A 55 -16.31 -13.20 -8.23
N ASP A 56 -17.36 -13.29 -9.06
CA ASP A 56 -17.66 -14.46 -9.87
C ASP A 56 -16.43 -14.80 -10.77
N PRO A 57 -16.01 -16.07 -10.87
CA PRO A 57 -14.89 -16.49 -11.74
C PRO A 57 -15.01 -16.02 -13.20
N SER A 58 -16.23 -15.68 -13.65
CA SER A 58 -16.49 -15.08 -14.96
C SER A 58 -16.00 -13.63 -15.13
N ASN A 59 -15.73 -12.91 -14.04
CA ASN A 59 -15.25 -11.51 -14.00
C ASN A 59 -13.75 -11.41 -13.67
N THR A 60 -12.93 -12.37 -14.09
CA THR A 60 -11.46 -12.27 -13.93
C THR A 60 -10.88 -11.33 -14.98
N GLU A 61 -10.13 -10.31 -14.53
CA GLU A 61 -9.33 -9.46 -15.40
C GLU A 61 -7.96 -10.11 -15.73
N GLY A 62 -7.37 -9.71 -16.86
CA GLY A 62 -6.11 -10.29 -17.35
C GLY A 62 -6.24 -11.65 -18.07
N PRO A 63 -5.11 -12.24 -18.51
CA PRO A 63 -5.11 -13.49 -19.29
C PRO A 63 -5.59 -14.70 -18.47
N LYS A 64 -6.57 -15.45 -18.98
CA LYS A 64 -7.08 -16.67 -18.32
C LYS A 64 -5.98 -17.72 -18.13
N VAL A 65 -5.55 -17.92 -16.90
CA VAL A 65 -4.56 -18.94 -16.51
C VAL A 65 -5.11 -19.83 -15.39
N GLU A 66 -4.91 -21.14 -15.49
CA GLU A 66 -5.42 -22.14 -14.53
C GLU A 66 -4.61 -22.18 -13.21
N TRP A 67 -4.49 -21.05 -12.52
CA TRP A 67 -3.81 -21.00 -11.22
C TRP A 67 -4.80 -21.28 -10.09
N ARG A 68 -4.32 -21.92 -9.02
CA ARG A 68 -5.14 -22.11 -7.81
C ARG A 68 -5.46 -20.72 -7.24
N ARG A 69 -6.72 -20.47 -6.88
CA ARG A 69 -7.21 -19.22 -6.26
C ARG A 69 -6.32 -18.71 -5.14
N THR A 70 -5.78 -19.61 -4.30
CA THR A 70 -4.83 -19.26 -3.24
C THR A 70 -3.53 -18.62 -3.75
N THR A 71 -3.03 -19.06 -4.91
CA THR A 71 -1.80 -18.52 -5.49
C THR A 71 -2.02 -17.13 -6.07
N LEU A 72 -3.19 -16.89 -6.69
CA LEU A 72 -3.57 -15.57 -7.20
C LEU A 72 -3.77 -14.58 -6.05
N LEU A 73 -4.34 -15.03 -4.93
CA LEU A 73 -4.51 -14.24 -3.72
C LEU A 73 -3.17 -13.86 -3.07
N ILE A 74 -2.24 -14.82 -2.97
CA ILE A 74 -0.88 -14.55 -2.48
C ILE A 74 -0.16 -13.58 -3.40
N LEU A 75 -0.24 -13.78 -4.72
CA LEU A 75 0.40 -12.91 -5.70
C LEU A 75 -0.13 -11.47 -5.62
N ALA A 76 -1.46 -11.32 -5.55
CA ALA A 76 -2.09 -10.01 -5.40
C ALA A 76 -1.55 -9.30 -4.16
N ILE A 77 -1.66 -9.91 -2.97
CA ILE A 77 -1.17 -9.32 -1.71
C ILE A 77 0.32 -9.02 -1.78
N THR A 78 1.13 -9.91 -2.38
CA THR A 78 2.56 -9.64 -2.58
C THR A 78 2.81 -8.42 -3.48
N LEU A 79 2.03 -8.18 -4.52
CA LEU A 79 2.22 -7.00 -5.36
C LEU A 79 1.82 -5.71 -4.63
N HIS A 80 0.79 -5.77 -3.77
CA HIS A 80 0.35 -4.65 -2.92
C HIS A 80 1.39 -4.20 -1.90
N ASN A 81 2.18 -5.14 -1.41
CA ASN A 81 3.26 -4.90 -0.47
C ASN A 81 4.47 -4.15 -1.08
N ILE A 82 4.56 -4.04 -2.41
CA ILE A 82 5.67 -3.29 -3.07
C ILE A 82 5.53 -1.78 -2.84
N PRO A 83 4.39 -1.13 -3.17
CA PRO A 83 4.15 0.28 -2.85
C PRO A 83 4.37 0.62 -1.37
N GLU A 84 3.95 -0.24 -0.45
CA GLU A 84 4.11 -0.03 0.99
C GLU A 84 5.58 -0.01 1.40
N GLY A 85 6.35 -1.01 0.96
CA GLY A 85 7.78 -1.05 1.21
C GLY A 85 8.49 0.18 0.62
N LEU A 86 8.18 0.56 -0.62
CA LEU A 86 8.75 1.75 -1.26
C LEU A 86 8.44 3.02 -0.46
N ALA A 87 7.20 3.17 0.03
CA ALA A 87 6.76 4.33 0.81
C ALA A 87 7.57 4.49 2.11
N VAL A 88 7.75 3.39 2.87
CA VAL A 88 8.60 3.37 4.08
C VAL A 88 10.05 3.74 3.72
N GLY A 89 10.59 3.11 2.68
CA GLY A 89 11.95 3.35 2.22
C GLY A 89 12.21 4.81 1.84
N VAL A 90 11.33 5.38 1.03
CA VAL A 90 11.42 6.77 0.56
C VAL A 90 11.37 7.75 1.73
N LEU A 91 10.49 7.53 2.72
CA LEU A 91 10.35 8.44 3.84
C LEU A 91 11.58 8.40 4.77
N PHE A 92 12.07 7.21 5.13
CA PHE A 92 13.32 7.07 5.89
C PHE A 92 14.57 7.50 5.10
N GLY A 93 14.58 7.31 3.78
CA GLY A 93 15.63 7.82 2.90
C GLY A 93 15.66 9.35 2.88
N GLY A 94 14.50 10.00 2.89
CA GLY A 94 14.37 11.46 2.99
C GLY A 94 14.93 12.01 4.30
N VAL A 95 14.60 11.34 5.41
CA VAL A 95 15.16 11.62 6.73
C VAL A 95 16.68 11.52 6.71
N ALA A 96 17.22 10.41 6.19
CA ALA A 96 18.67 10.19 6.12
C ALA A 96 19.39 11.20 5.22
N ALA A 97 18.71 11.70 4.20
CA ALA A 97 19.22 12.72 3.28
C ALA A 97 19.10 14.16 3.83
N GLY A 98 18.51 14.35 5.02
CA GLY A 98 18.38 15.65 5.67
C GLY A 98 17.32 16.55 5.03
N ILE A 99 16.29 15.97 4.40
CA ILE A 99 15.18 16.70 3.81
C ILE A 99 14.29 17.23 4.94
N PRO A 100 14.11 18.55 5.09
CA PRO A 100 13.37 19.14 6.20
C PRO A 100 11.93 18.62 6.35
N GLU A 101 11.29 18.31 5.23
CA GLU A 101 9.90 17.84 5.16
C GLU A 101 9.77 16.35 5.49
N ALA A 102 10.86 15.59 5.49
CA ALA A 102 10.86 14.17 5.87
C ALA A 102 11.26 14.03 7.33
N THR A 103 10.28 13.83 8.22
CA THR A 103 10.52 13.70 9.65
C THR A 103 10.66 12.24 10.08
N ILE A 104 11.48 11.97 11.10
CA ILE A 104 11.55 10.64 11.75
C ILE A 104 10.16 10.26 12.29
N GLY A 105 9.43 11.25 12.81
CA GLY A 105 8.09 11.10 13.33
C GLY A 105 7.11 10.51 12.32
N GLY A 106 6.96 11.17 11.17
CA GLY A 106 6.11 10.71 10.07
C GLY A 106 6.57 9.38 9.47
N ALA A 107 7.89 9.15 9.39
CA ALA A 107 8.44 7.86 8.95
C ALA A 107 8.01 6.70 9.87
N VAL A 108 8.12 6.90 11.18
CA VAL A 108 7.70 5.92 12.19
C VAL A 108 6.17 5.77 12.22
N ALA A 109 5.42 6.86 12.03
CA ALA A 109 3.96 6.81 11.96
C ALA A 109 3.49 5.94 10.79
N LEU A 110 4.06 6.15 9.60
CA LEU A 110 3.78 5.37 8.40
C LEU A 110 4.16 3.89 8.59
N GLU A 111 5.34 3.61 9.15
CA GLU A 111 5.80 2.24 9.41
C GLU A 111 4.87 1.50 10.40
N ILE A 112 4.45 2.16 11.48
CA ILE A 112 3.47 1.58 12.42
C ILE A 112 2.12 1.36 11.72
N GLY A 113 1.66 2.32 10.91
CA GLY A 113 0.43 2.21 10.14
C GLY A 113 0.43 0.98 9.23
N ILE A 114 1.48 0.81 8.44
CA ILE A 114 1.70 -0.35 7.57
C ILE A 114 1.79 -1.64 8.40
N GLY A 115 2.56 -1.65 9.50
CA GLY A 115 2.62 -2.82 10.37
C GLY A 115 1.26 -3.24 10.95
N LEU A 116 0.40 -2.28 11.29
CA LEU A 116 -0.94 -2.52 11.83
C LEU A 116 -1.89 -3.15 10.80
N GLN A 117 -1.81 -2.76 9.54
CA GLN A 117 -2.67 -3.30 8.49
C GLN A 117 -2.15 -4.63 7.90
N ASN A 118 -0.83 -4.87 7.93
CA ASN A 118 -0.22 -6.10 7.42
C ASN A 118 -0.57 -7.30 8.30
N PHE A 119 -0.98 -7.05 9.56
CA PHE A 119 -1.48 -8.11 10.42
C PHE A 119 -2.82 -8.72 9.93
N PRO A 120 -3.89 -7.93 9.69
CA PRO A 120 -5.08 -8.37 8.97
C PRO A 120 -4.79 -9.05 7.63
N GLU A 121 -3.92 -8.49 6.79
CA GLU A 121 -3.60 -9.04 5.47
C GLU A 121 -2.87 -10.39 5.54
N GLY A 122 -1.89 -10.51 6.42
CA GLY A 122 -1.20 -11.78 6.67
C GLY A 122 -2.16 -12.87 7.14
N ILE A 123 -3.20 -12.52 7.91
CA ILE A 123 -4.28 -13.45 8.28
C ILE A 123 -5.13 -13.82 7.06
N ALA A 124 -5.42 -12.86 6.18
CA ALA A 124 -6.16 -13.10 4.94
C ALA A 124 -5.43 -14.10 4.00
N VAL A 125 -4.09 -14.13 4.01
CA VAL A 125 -3.28 -15.15 3.33
C VAL A 125 -3.26 -16.48 4.09
N ALA A 126 -3.04 -16.44 5.41
CA ALA A 126 -2.83 -17.64 6.21
C ALA A 126 -4.10 -18.50 6.37
N MET A 127 -5.27 -17.88 6.49
CA MET A 127 -6.53 -18.59 6.77
C MET A 127 -7.01 -19.50 5.62
N PRO A 128 -6.99 -19.09 4.34
CA PRO A 128 -7.28 -19.97 3.21
C PRO A 128 -6.36 -21.19 3.15
N LEU A 129 -5.05 -21.00 3.35
CA LEU A 129 -4.07 -22.09 3.39
C LEU A 129 -4.37 -23.07 4.52
N ARG A 130 -4.72 -22.55 5.71
CA ARG A 130 -5.08 -23.37 6.86
C ARG A 130 -6.34 -24.20 6.60
N ARG A 131 -7.35 -23.62 5.92
CA ARG A 131 -8.58 -24.31 5.51
C ARG A 131 -8.32 -25.41 4.47
N GLN A 132 -7.28 -25.26 3.66
CA GLN A 132 -6.83 -26.27 2.69
C GLN A 132 -5.97 -27.39 3.31
N GLY A 133 -5.83 -27.42 4.63
CA GLY A 133 -5.13 -28.49 5.36
C GLY A 133 -3.64 -28.23 5.59
N VAL A 134 -3.11 -27.05 5.22
CA VAL A 134 -1.74 -26.65 5.57
C VAL A 134 -1.60 -26.51 7.09
N SER A 135 -0.47 -26.90 7.65
CA SER A 135 -0.24 -26.82 9.10
C SER A 135 -0.26 -25.37 9.59
N ARG A 136 -0.59 -25.16 10.88
CA ARG A 136 -0.67 -23.81 11.50
C ARG A 136 0.59 -22.99 11.25
N PHE A 137 1.75 -23.60 11.51
CA PHE A 137 3.04 -22.94 11.37
C PHE A 137 3.37 -22.59 9.93
N ARG A 138 3.11 -23.51 8.98
CA ARG A 138 3.33 -23.22 7.55
C ARG A 138 2.39 -22.15 7.02
N SER A 139 1.12 -22.16 7.44
CA SER A 139 0.14 -21.15 7.04
C SER A 139 0.53 -19.76 7.53
N PHE A 140 0.98 -19.68 8.80
CA PHE A 140 1.54 -18.45 9.38
C PHE A 140 2.76 -17.97 8.58
N TRP A 141 3.73 -18.85 8.29
CA TRP A 141 4.91 -18.48 7.50
C TRP A 141 4.57 -17.97 6.11
N TYR A 142 3.63 -18.59 5.41
CA TYR A 142 3.21 -18.09 4.11
C TYR A 142 2.53 -16.71 4.19
N GLY A 143 1.77 -16.44 5.25
CA GLY A 143 1.19 -15.11 5.49
C GLY A 143 2.24 -14.04 5.81
N GLN A 144 3.38 -14.40 6.40
CA GLN A 144 4.51 -13.49 6.59
C GLN A 144 5.35 -13.34 5.31
N LEU A 145 5.56 -14.43 4.58
CA LEU A 145 6.36 -14.41 3.35
C LEU A 145 5.69 -13.65 2.22
N SER A 146 4.36 -13.46 2.23
CA SER A 146 3.70 -12.59 1.25
C SER A 146 4.15 -11.13 1.35
N ALA A 147 4.67 -10.71 2.50
CA ALA A 147 5.21 -9.37 2.78
C ALA A 147 6.73 -9.26 2.57
N ILE A 148 7.42 -10.32 2.11
CA ILE A 148 8.89 -10.31 1.96
C ILE A 148 9.42 -9.23 1.00
N VAL A 149 8.55 -8.76 0.09
CA VAL A 149 8.89 -7.71 -0.86
C VAL A 149 8.99 -6.34 -0.20
N GLU A 150 8.35 -6.09 0.95
CA GLU A 150 8.39 -4.80 1.65
C GLU A 150 9.80 -4.38 2.04
N PRO A 151 10.61 -5.19 2.75
CA PRO A 151 11.97 -4.79 3.11
C PRO A 151 12.86 -4.60 1.88
N ILE A 152 12.64 -5.38 0.81
CA ILE A 152 13.38 -5.24 -0.45
C ILE A 152 13.04 -3.90 -1.11
N ALA A 153 11.75 -3.63 -1.26
CA ALA A 153 11.22 -2.38 -1.79
C ALA A 153 11.63 -1.18 -0.92
N GLY A 154 11.67 -1.32 0.40
CA GLY A 154 12.11 -0.29 1.33
C GLY A 154 13.59 0.07 1.19
N VAL A 155 14.47 -0.93 1.03
CA VAL A 155 15.89 -0.66 0.73
C VAL A 155 16.03 0.04 -0.63
N ILE A 156 15.28 -0.40 -1.64
CA ILE A 156 15.28 0.25 -2.97
C ILE A 156 14.79 1.69 -2.87
N GLY A 157 13.68 1.92 -2.15
CA GLY A 157 13.09 3.25 -1.93
C GLY A 157 14.06 4.19 -1.21
N ALA A 158 14.69 3.72 -0.14
CA ALA A 158 15.68 4.49 0.61
C ALA A 158 16.92 4.82 -0.24
N ALA A 159 17.42 3.85 -1.00
CA ALA A 159 18.55 4.07 -1.90
C ALA A 159 18.20 5.04 -3.04
N ALA A 160 16.97 5.00 -3.56
CA ALA A 160 16.50 5.89 -4.62
C ALA A 160 16.56 7.36 -4.18
N VAL A 161 16.25 7.67 -2.92
CA VAL A 161 16.28 9.06 -2.42
C VAL A 161 17.65 9.72 -2.57
N LEU A 162 18.73 8.96 -2.43
CA LEU A 162 20.11 9.46 -2.56
C LEU A 162 20.41 10.05 -3.95
N TRP A 163 19.66 9.64 -4.97
CA TRP A 163 19.87 10.05 -6.37
C TRP A 163 18.69 10.85 -6.94
N MET A 164 17.56 10.93 -6.22
CA MET A 164 16.27 11.35 -6.76
C MET A 164 15.59 12.46 -5.95
N GLN A 165 16.31 13.27 -5.17
CA GLN A 165 15.72 14.36 -4.35
C GLN A 165 14.73 15.25 -5.12
N PRO A 166 15.00 15.73 -6.36
CA PRO A 166 14.03 16.54 -7.11
C PRO A 166 12.79 15.77 -7.57
N VAL A 167 12.85 14.44 -7.56
CA VAL A 167 11.77 13.54 -7.99
C VAL A 167 10.99 13.02 -6.78
N LEU A 168 11.45 13.27 -5.55
CA LEU A 168 10.83 12.73 -4.34
C LEU A 168 9.35 13.07 -4.19
N PRO A 169 8.90 14.31 -4.47
CA PRO A 169 7.48 14.63 -4.41
C PRO A 169 6.65 13.77 -5.37
N TYR A 170 7.17 13.51 -6.57
CA TYR A 170 6.51 12.65 -7.55
C TYR A 170 6.48 11.19 -7.08
N ALA A 171 7.56 10.71 -6.44
CA ALA A 171 7.66 9.34 -5.95
C ALA A 171 6.71 9.08 -4.77
N LEU A 172 6.62 10.00 -3.81
CA LEU A 172 5.67 9.93 -2.69
C LEU A 172 4.23 9.92 -3.20
N ALA A 173 3.91 10.82 -4.12
CA ALA A 173 2.57 10.86 -4.71
C ALA A 173 2.27 9.65 -5.60
N PHE A 174 3.27 9.10 -6.30
CA PHE A 174 3.15 7.83 -7.02
C PHE A 174 2.76 6.69 -6.09
N ALA A 175 3.43 6.56 -4.95
CA ALA A 175 3.08 5.56 -3.94
C ALA A 175 1.65 5.75 -3.43
N ALA A 176 1.24 7.00 -3.16
CA ALA A 176 -0.13 7.32 -2.75
C ALA A 176 -1.17 6.96 -3.83
N GLY A 177 -0.89 7.29 -5.09
CA GLY A 177 -1.78 6.99 -6.21
C GLY A 177 -1.96 5.48 -6.44
N ALA A 178 -0.86 4.73 -6.38
CA ALA A 178 -0.88 3.27 -6.43
C ALA A 178 -1.71 2.70 -5.28
N MET A 179 -1.46 3.14 -4.04
CA MET A 179 -2.16 2.66 -2.84
C MET A 179 -3.66 2.99 -2.88
N ILE A 180 -4.05 4.20 -3.29
CA ILE A 180 -5.48 4.55 -3.40
C ILE A 180 -6.18 3.72 -4.47
N TYR A 181 -5.56 3.54 -5.64
CA TYR A 181 -6.14 2.72 -6.70
C TYR A 181 -6.48 1.32 -6.17
N VAL A 182 -5.53 0.69 -5.48
CA VAL A 182 -5.69 -0.65 -4.86
C VAL A 182 -6.84 -0.69 -3.86
N VAL A 183 -6.91 0.30 -2.94
CA VAL A 183 -7.98 0.32 -1.94
C VAL A 183 -9.35 0.38 -2.62
N ILE A 184 -9.47 1.21 -3.65
CA ILE A 184 -10.74 1.46 -4.33
C ILE A 184 -11.14 0.28 -5.22
N GLU A 185 -10.19 -0.29 -5.96
CA GLU A 185 -10.47 -1.37 -6.91
C GLU A 185 -10.67 -2.71 -6.21
N GLU A 186 -9.90 -3.00 -5.16
CA GLU A 186 -9.92 -4.31 -4.52
C GLU A 186 -10.58 -4.27 -3.13
N VAL A 187 -9.99 -3.53 -2.20
CA VAL A 187 -10.31 -3.66 -0.76
C VAL A 187 -11.74 -3.23 -0.46
N VAL A 188 -12.18 -2.09 -1.01
CA VAL A 188 -13.54 -1.60 -0.78
C VAL A 188 -14.58 -2.57 -1.38
N PRO A 189 -14.54 -2.93 -2.67
CA PRO A 189 -15.48 -3.88 -3.25
C PRO A 189 -15.51 -5.24 -2.54
N GLU A 190 -14.34 -5.79 -2.19
CA GLU A 190 -14.20 -7.03 -1.43
C GLU A 190 -15.02 -7.00 -0.13
N THR A 191 -14.91 -5.90 0.65
CA THR A 191 -15.63 -5.75 1.92
C THR A 191 -17.13 -5.53 1.77
N GLN A 192 -17.58 -4.97 0.65
CA GLN A 192 -19.00 -4.69 0.39
C GLN A 192 -19.77 -5.89 -0.16
N GLN A 193 -19.07 -6.98 -0.52
CA GLN A 193 -19.69 -8.21 -1.02
C GLN A 193 -20.04 -9.22 0.08
N ASP A 194 -19.57 -9.01 1.31
CA ASP A 194 -19.90 -9.86 2.46
C ASP A 194 -21.14 -9.33 3.22
N ARG A 195 -21.70 -10.16 4.10
CA ARG A 195 -22.90 -9.87 4.92
C ARG A 195 -22.64 -8.88 6.05
N TYR A 196 -21.40 -8.47 6.27
CA TYR A 196 -20.95 -7.66 7.40
C TYR A 196 -20.51 -6.26 6.98
N THR A 197 -21.18 -5.65 6.00
CA THR A 197 -20.85 -4.34 5.42
C THR A 197 -20.75 -3.22 6.47
N ASP A 198 -21.64 -3.21 7.45
CA ASP A 198 -21.64 -2.20 8.52
C ASP A 198 -20.40 -2.32 9.41
N VAL A 199 -20.01 -3.55 9.76
CA VAL A 199 -18.82 -3.82 10.58
C VAL A 199 -17.55 -3.47 9.79
N ALA A 200 -17.51 -3.80 8.50
CA ALA A 200 -16.41 -3.42 7.62
C ALA A 200 -16.26 -1.89 7.52
N THR A 201 -17.39 -1.17 7.43
CA THR A 201 -17.40 0.30 7.39
C THR A 201 -16.90 0.89 8.72
N LEU A 202 -17.32 0.35 9.87
CA LEU A 202 -16.79 0.77 11.17
C LEU A 202 -15.30 0.44 11.31
N GLY A 203 -14.85 -0.70 10.79
CA GLY A 203 -13.43 -1.07 10.72
C GLY A 203 -12.62 -0.10 9.84
N PHE A 204 -13.18 0.31 8.70
CA PHE A 204 -12.60 1.34 7.85
C PHE A 204 -12.41 2.66 8.62
N ILE A 205 -13.46 3.14 9.29
CA ILE A 205 -13.43 4.38 10.09
C ILE A 205 -12.41 4.25 11.22
N GLY A 206 -12.42 3.14 11.95
CA GLY A 206 -11.46 2.87 13.02
C GLY A 206 -10.01 2.91 12.53
N GLY A 207 -9.71 2.22 11.43
CA GLY A 207 -8.37 2.23 10.84
C GLY A 207 -7.96 3.61 10.32
N PHE A 208 -8.89 4.36 9.74
CA PHE A 208 -8.63 5.73 9.29
C PHE A 208 -8.30 6.65 10.48
N ILE A 209 -9.09 6.59 11.57
CA ILE A 209 -8.85 7.37 12.80
C ILE A 209 -7.50 7.01 13.41
N VAL A 210 -7.20 5.71 13.53
CA VAL A 210 -5.91 5.26 14.09
C VAL A 210 -4.75 5.84 13.30
N MET A 211 -4.77 5.73 11.97
CA MET A 211 -3.70 6.26 11.14
C MET A 211 -3.60 7.79 11.20
N MET A 212 -4.73 8.50 11.15
CA MET A 212 -4.76 9.96 11.31
C MET A 212 -4.16 10.38 12.66
N VAL A 213 -4.51 9.69 13.75
CA VAL A 213 -3.96 9.98 15.09
C VAL A 213 -2.47 9.67 15.12
N LEU A 214 -2.01 8.55 14.56
CA LEU A 214 -0.60 8.20 14.50
C LEU A 214 0.21 9.27 13.77
N ASP A 215 -0.24 9.67 12.59
CA ASP A 215 0.44 10.66 11.77
C ASP A 215 0.48 12.04 12.47
N VAL A 216 -0.69 12.58 12.84
CA VAL A 216 -0.79 13.90 13.48
C VAL A 216 -0.07 13.96 14.84
N ALA A 217 -0.03 12.85 15.59
CA ALA A 217 0.64 12.83 16.90
C ALA A 217 2.16 12.63 16.79
N LEU A 218 2.64 11.98 15.73
CA LEU A 218 4.04 11.61 15.61
C LEU A 218 4.83 12.52 14.66
N GLY A 219 4.21 13.17 13.67
CA GLY A 219 4.86 14.21 12.90
C GLY A 219 4.33 14.39 11.49
#